data_AF-A0A6P4ZRZ1-F1
#
_entry.id   AF-A0A6P4ZRZ1-F1
#
_cell.length_a   1.000
_cell.length_b   1.000
_cell.length_c   1.000
_cell.angle_alpha   90.00
_cell.angle_beta   90.00
_cell.angle_gamma   90.00
#
_symmetry.space_group_name_H-M   'P 1'
#
loop_
_entity.id
_entity.type
_entity.pdbx_description
1 polymer ?
#
loop_
_entity_poly.entity_id
_entity_poly.type
_entity_poly.pdbx_seq_one_letter_code
_entity_poly.pdbx_strand_id
1 'polypeptide(L)'
;IGKAVLEEVSPHAAAMIQDGAGALLCEEDDPLIRNRPELVWDLTSSYAVETILNHLLSRGHISEEECGIIRAKRTPHDKARELLDIVRRKGAAARQVFREALEEVAPHLAEMVV
;
A
#
# COMPACT_ATOMS: atom_id res chain seq x y z
N ILE A 1 -42.15 -10.01 -54.69
CA ILE A 1 -40.80 -9.91 -54.09
C ILE A 1 -41.04 -9.81 -52.58
N GLY A 2 -41.24 -10.95 -51.90
CA GLY A 2 -40.31 -11.49 -50.88
C GLY A 2 -40.70 -10.97 -49.49
N LYS A 3 -41.45 -11.72 -48.65
CA LYS A 3 -40.99 -12.63 -47.56
C LYS A 3 -39.91 -11.94 -46.70
N ALA A 4 -39.96 -11.83 -45.38
CA ALA A 4 -40.34 -12.74 -44.28
C ALA A 4 -40.36 -11.88 -42.98
N VAL A 5 -41.31 -12.02 -42.05
CA VAL A 5 -41.40 -13.04 -40.98
C VAL A 5 -40.42 -12.78 -39.82
N LEU A 6 -41.02 -12.64 -38.63
CA LEU A 6 -40.50 -12.90 -37.27
C LEU A 6 -39.48 -11.86 -36.74
N GLU A 7 -39.47 -11.47 -35.47
CA GLU A 7 -39.83 -12.24 -34.28
C GLU A 7 -40.13 -11.27 -33.13
N GLU A 8 -41.25 -11.51 -32.45
CA GLU A 8 -41.43 -11.08 -31.07
C GLU A 8 -40.38 -11.78 -30.21
N VAL A 9 -39.60 -11.03 -29.43
CA VAL A 9 -38.88 -11.59 -28.30
C VAL A 9 -39.21 -10.76 -27.07
N SER A 10 -40.38 -11.05 -26.49
CA SER A 10 -40.70 -10.74 -25.10
C SER A 10 -39.85 -11.62 -24.15
N PRO A 11 -39.86 -11.35 -22.84
CA PRO A 11 -38.73 -10.96 -22.00
C PRO A 11 -38.05 -12.19 -21.38
N HIS A 12 -37.06 -11.97 -20.50
CA HIS A 12 -36.59 -12.95 -19.50
C HIS A 12 -35.42 -13.87 -19.91
N ALA A 13 -34.18 -13.39 -19.80
CA ALA A 13 -33.03 -14.17 -19.29
C ALA A 13 -31.72 -13.35 -19.32
N ALA A 14 -31.38 -12.77 -18.17
CA ALA A 14 -30.02 -12.59 -17.63
C ALA A 14 -30.17 -11.48 -16.56
N ALA A 15 -30.51 -11.81 -15.32
CA ALA A 15 -29.54 -12.22 -14.32
C ALA A 15 -28.33 -11.26 -14.28
N MET A 16 -27.90 -10.68 -13.20
CA MET A 16 -28.20 -10.76 -11.77
C MET A 16 -27.12 -9.82 -11.18
N ILE A 17 -27.38 -9.20 -10.02
CA ILE A 17 -26.35 -8.90 -9.01
C ILE A 17 -25.25 -7.91 -9.45
N GLN A 18 -25.46 -6.64 -9.12
CA GLN A 18 -24.42 -5.87 -8.43
C GLN A 18 -25.09 -5.29 -7.18
N ASP A 19 -25.58 -6.15 -6.27
CA ASP A 19 -24.87 -6.48 -5.02
C ASP A 19 -23.53 -5.76 -4.81
N GLY A 20 -23.45 -5.10 -3.67
CA GLY A 20 -22.25 -5.19 -2.85
C GLY A 20 -21.06 -4.38 -3.32
N ALA A 21 -21.15 -3.06 -3.26
CA ALA A 21 -19.98 -2.26 -2.88
C ALA A 21 -20.37 -1.10 -1.95
N GLY A 22 -21.20 -1.40 -0.95
CA GLY A 22 -21.23 -0.67 0.31
C GLY A 22 -19.97 -0.95 1.15
N ALA A 23 -18.80 -0.72 0.53
CA ALA A 23 -17.50 -0.58 1.19
C ALA A 23 -16.78 0.66 0.62
N LEU A 24 -17.57 1.66 0.19
CA LEU A 24 -17.07 3.00 -0.06
C LEU A 24 -16.71 3.59 1.31
N LEU A 25 -15.45 4.04 1.40
CA LEU A 25 -14.80 4.77 2.50
C LEU A 25 -14.13 3.91 3.58
N CYS A 26 -12.80 3.81 3.49
CA CYS A 26 -11.91 4.02 4.65
C CYS A 26 -10.44 4.33 4.29
N GLU A 27 -9.97 4.11 3.06
CA GLU A 27 -8.53 4.26 2.75
C GLU A 27 -8.21 5.50 1.88
N GLU A 28 -8.94 6.62 2.01
CA GLU A 28 -8.72 7.83 1.18
C GLU A 28 -7.84 8.91 1.83
N ASP A 29 -7.38 8.73 3.07
CA ASP A 29 -6.44 9.66 3.72
C ASP A 29 -5.35 8.90 4.47
N ASP A 30 -4.71 7.96 3.78
CA ASP A 30 -3.51 7.33 4.31
C ASP A 30 -2.32 8.28 4.09
N PRO A 31 -1.74 8.91 5.14
CA PRO A 31 -0.65 9.87 4.98
C PRO A 31 0.57 9.22 4.32
N LEU A 32 0.73 7.90 4.47
CA LEU A 32 1.73 7.08 3.77
C LEU A 32 1.57 7.08 2.24
N ILE A 33 0.36 7.25 1.72
CA ILE A 33 0.08 7.34 0.28
C ILE A 33 0.21 8.77 -0.21
N ARG A 34 -0.32 9.73 0.55
CA ARG A 34 -0.28 11.16 0.21
C ARG A 34 1.15 11.69 0.14
N ASN A 35 1.96 11.37 1.13
CA ASN A 35 3.34 11.81 1.25
C ASN A 35 4.36 10.78 0.70
N ARG A 36 3.87 9.71 0.05
CA ARG A 36 4.70 8.63 -0.50
C ARG A 36 5.91 9.09 -1.34
N PRO A 37 5.79 9.99 -2.32
CA PRO A 37 6.95 10.36 -3.14
C PRO A 37 8.02 11.09 -2.33
N GLU A 38 7.62 11.93 -1.38
CA GLU A 38 8.52 12.70 -0.53
C GLU A 38 9.19 11.79 0.51
N LEU A 39 8.41 10.90 1.16
CA LEU A 39 8.92 9.86 2.06
C LEU A 39 9.94 8.97 1.35
N VAL A 40 9.64 8.49 0.15
CA VAL A 40 10.54 7.59 -0.59
C VAL A 40 11.83 8.31 -0.99
N TRP A 41 11.73 9.55 -1.46
CA TRP A 41 12.90 10.35 -1.82
C TRP A 41 13.81 10.58 -0.62
N ASP A 42 13.24 10.98 0.51
CA ASP A 42 13.99 11.35 1.70
C ASP A 42 14.58 10.11 2.42
N LEU A 43 13.81 9.03 2.52
CA LEU A 43 14.29 7.72 2.97
C LEU A 43 15.46 7.20 2.12
N THR A 44 15.40 7.44 0.81
CA THR A 44 16.46 7.06 -0.14
C THR A 44 17.71 7.91 0.06
N SER A 45 17.54 9.21 0.30
CA SER A 45 18.64 10.16 0.51
C SER A 45 19.36 9.96 1.85
N SER A 46 18.63 9.60 2.91
CA SER A 46 19.17 9.52 4.27
C SER A 46 19.71 8.13 4.65
N TYR A 47 19.70 7.14 3.76
CA TYR A 47 20.03 5.72 4.06
C TYR A 47 19.21 5.13 5.24
N ALA A 48 18.10 5.79 5.59
CA ALA A 48 17.28 5.48 6.76
C ALA A 48 16.53 4.15 6.61
N VAL A 49 16.32 3.71 5.37
CA VAL A 49 15.62 2.45 5.04
C VAL A 49 16.21 1.25 5.78
N GLU A 50 17.54 1.14 5.87
CA GLU A 50 18.18 -0.02 6.50
C GLU A 50 18.06 -0.02 8.02
N THR A 51 18.17 1.15 8.63
CA THR A 51 17.93 1.34 10.07
C THR A 51 16.48 1.01 10.42
N ILE A 52 15.53 1.59 9.67
CA ILE A 52 14.09 1.36 9.88
C ILE A 52 13.75 -0.12 9.69
N LEU A 53 14.29 -0.77 8.66
CA LEU A 53 14.13 -2.21 8.46
C LEU A 53 14.61 -3.02 9.67
N ASN A 54 15.77 -2.69 10.23
CA ASN A 54 16.27 -3.36 11.43
C ASN A 54 15.35 -3.13 12.64
N HIS A 55 14.79 -1.93 12.81
CA HIS A 55 13.82 -1.66 13.87
C HIS A 55 12.53 -2.49 13.70
N LEU A 56 11.94 -2.50 12.50
CA LEU A 56 10.74 -3.29 12.23
C LEU A 56 10.98 -4.79 12.40
N LEU A 57 12.16 -5.29 11.99
CA LEU A 57 12.55 -6.68 12.15
C LEU A 57 12.75 -7.03 13.64
N SER A 58 13.47 -6.17 14.38
CA SER A 58 13.73 -6.36 15.80
C SER A 58 12.46 -6.33 16.64
N ARG A 59 11.45 -5.56 16.23
CA ARG A 59 10.13 -5.52 16.87
C ARG A 59 9.20 -6.66 16.39
N GLY A 60 9.61 -7.46 15.42
CA GLY A 60 8.81 -8.56 14.86
C GLY A 60 7.65 -8.11 13.96
N HIS A 61 7.66 -6.85 13.51
CA HIS A 61 6.64 -6.34 12.59
C HIS A 61 6.90 -6.74 11.14
N ILE A 62 8.13 -7.09 10.78
CA ILE A 62 8.44 -7.71 9.48
C ILE A 62 9.20 -9.00 9.71
N SER A 63 8.96 -9.98 8.84
CA SER A 63 9.72 -11.24 8.83
C SER A 63 11.09 -11.04 8.18
N GLU A 64 12.04 -11.92 8.48
CA GLU A 64 13.35 -11.95 7.80
C GLU A 64 13.20 -12.08 6.28
N GLU A 65 12.18 -12.81 5.81
CA GLU A 65 11.86 -12.93 4.38
C GLU A 65 11.43 -11.58 3.78
N GLU A 66 10.52 -10.84 4.44
CA GLU A 66 10.08 -9.51 4.01
C GLU A 66 11.27 -8.53 3.98
N CYS A 67 12.12 -8.58 5.02
CA CYS A 67 13.34 -7.79 5.08
C CYS A 67 14.31 -8.16 3.94
N GLY A 68 14.46 -9.45 3.63
CA GLY A 68 15.24 -9.96 2.51
C GLY A 68 14.72 -9.46 1.16
N ILE A 69 13.41 -9.48 0.94
CA ILE A 69 12.76 -8.98 -0.28
C ILE A 69 13.03 -7.49 -0.47
N ILE A 70 12.90 -6.70 0.60
CA ILE A 70 13.21 -5.26 0.55
C ILE A 70 14.70 -5.07 0.26
N ARG A 71 15.60 -5.75 0.99
CA ARG A 71 17.06 -5.63 0.78
C ARG A 71 17.49 -6.07 -0.62
N ALA A 72 16.80 -7.05 -1.21
CA ALA A 72 17.05 -7.55 -2.56
C ALA A 72 16.64 -6.57 -3.67
N LYS A 73 15.91 -5.49 -3.38
CA LYS A 73 15.59 -4.48 -4.40
C LYS A 73 16.85 -3.77 -4.88
N ARG A 74 16.89 -3.53 -6.20
CA ARG A 74 18.04 -2.98 -6.91
C ARG A 74 18.30 -1.51 -6.58
N THR A 75 17.25 -0.71 -6.41
CA THR A 75 17.37 0.72 -6.13
C THR A 75 16.90 1.04 -4.71
N PRO A 76 17.52 2.00 -4.02
CA PRO A 76 17.07 2.43 -2.69
C PRO A 76 15.64 2.99 -2.70
N HIS A 77 15.22 3.58 -3.82
CA HIS A 77 13.84 4.03 -4.05
C HIS A 77 12.86 2.86 -4.04
N ASP A 78 13.19 1.76 -4.71
CA ASP A 78 12.37 0.54 -4.67
C ASP A 78 12.33 -0.07 -3.26
N LYS A 79 13.45 0.00 -2.51
CA LYS A 79 13.50 -0.46 -1.11
C LYS A 79 12.52 0.31 -0.24
N ALA A 80 12.58 1.65 -0.28
CA ALA A 80 11.68 2.51 0.48
C ALA A 80 10.22 2.34 0.05
N ARG A 81 9.97 2.17 -1.25
CA ARG A 81 8.62 1.90 -1.78
C ARG A 81 8.03 0.60 -1.25
N GLU A 82 8.84 -0.47 -1.23
CA GLU A 82 8.44 -1.79 -0.74
C GLU A 82 8.25 -1.78 0.79
N LEU A 83 9.13 -1.08 1.52
CA LEU A 83 9.00 -0.87 2.96
C LEU A 83 7.64 -0.22 3.30
N LEU A 84 7.28 0.87 2.62
CA LEU A 84 5.98 1.53 2.82
C LEU A 84 4.80 0.61 2.48
N ASP A 85 4.93 -0.23 1.44
CA ASP A 85 3.89 -1.19 1.06
C ASP A 85 3.67 -2.27 2.14
N ILE A 86 4.76 -2.77 2.74
CA ILE A 86 4.71 -3.74 3.83
C ILE A 86 4.14 -3.12 5.11
N VAL A 87 4.57 -1.91 5.47
CA VAL A 87 4.02 -1.17 6.62
C VAL A 87 2.52 -0.97 6.45
N ARG A 88 2.07 -0.61 5.23
CA ARG A 88 0.64 -0.51 4.90
C ARG A 88 -0.08 -1.86 5.02
N ARG A 89 0.47 -2.93 4.43
CA ARG A 89 -0.14 -4.28 4.47
C ARG A 89 -0.27 -4.81 5.90
N LYS A 90 0.68 -4.50 6.79
CA LYS A 90 0.64 -4.87 8.21
C LYS A 90 -0.34 -4.01 9.03
N GLY A 91 -0.67 -2.81 8.55
CA GLY A 91 -1.61 -1.90 9.20
C GLY A 91 -1.00 -1.04 10.31
N ALA A 92 -1.86 -0.51 11.18
CA ALA A 92 -1.52 0.53 12.15
C ALA A 92 -0.35 0.18 13.10
N ALA A 93 -0.21 -1.09 13.52
CA ALA A 93 0.86 -1.51 14.42
C ALA A 93 2.26 -1.35 13.79
N ALA A 94 2.42 -1.76 12.52
CA ALA A 94 3.69 -1.56 11.82
C ALA A 94 3.92 -0.09 11.50
N ARG A 95 2.86 0.69 11.24
CA ARG A 95 2.97 2.14 11.03
C ARG A 95 3.48 2.86 12.27
N GLN A 96 3.00 2.48 13.46
CA GLN A 96 3.48 3.05 14.72
C GLN A 96 4.98 2.80 14.90
N VAL A 97 5.45 1.57 14.70
CA VAL A 97 6.89 1.27 14.81
C VAL A 97 7.72 1.89 13.69
N PHE A 98 7.18 1.96 12.48
CA PHE A 98 7.79 2.69 11.38
C PHE A 98 7.95 4.16 11.73
N ARG A 99 6.93 4.78 12.34
CA ARG A 99 7.01 6.15 12.84
C ARG A 99 8.05 6.30 13.94
N GLU A 100 8.07 5.43 14.95
CA GLU A 100 9.08 5.48 16.01
C GLU A 100 10.51 5.40 15.44
N ALA A 101 10.71 4.53 14.45
CA ALA A 101 11.99 4.43 13.76
C ALA A 101 12.29 5.69 12.94
N LEU A 102 11.29 6.30 12.30
CA LEU A 102 11.41 7.59 11.63
C LEU A 102 11.76 8.72 12.62
N GLU A 103 11.16 8.77 13.81
CA GLU A 103 11.47 9.79 14.83
C GLU A 103 12.96 9.75 15.23
N GLU A 104 13.59 8.58 15.24
CA GLU A 104 15.01 8.42 15.57
C GLU A 104 15.95 8.80 14.42
N VAL A 105 15.58 8.54 13.16
CA VAL A 105 16.47 8.73 12.00
C VAL A 105 16.18 9.99 11.19
N ALA A 106 14.91 10.39 11.12
CA ALA A 106 14.37 11.42 10.24
C ALA A 106 13.05 11.97 10.83
N PRO A 107 13.13 12.75 11.92
CA PRO A 107 11.95 13.23 12.66
C PRO A 107 11.01 14.09 11.79
N HIS A 108 11.53 14.76 10.76
CA HIS A 108 10.72 15.50 9.79
C HIS A 108 9.79 14.59 8.97
N LEU A 109 10.19 13.35 8.71
CA LEU A 109 9.34 12.36 8.01
C LEU A 109 8.30 11.73 8.93
N ALA A 110 8.58 11.66 10.23
CA ALA A 110 7.65 11.13 11.21
C ALA A 110 6.38 11.98 11.33
N GLU A 111 6.49 13.31 11.19
CA GLU A 111 5.32 14.21 11.15
C GLU A 111 4.45 13.99 9.90
N MET A 112 5.04 13.49 8.80
CA MET A 112 4.33 13.28 7.53
C MET A 112 3.55 11.96 7.47
N VAL A 113 3.68 11.11 8.49
CA VAL A 113 3.00 9.80 8.58
C VAL A 113 1.93 9.75 9.69
N VAL A 114 1.64 10.90 10.32
CA VAL A 114 0.61 11.14 11.34
C VAL A 114 -0.76 11.43 10.73
#